data_AF-A0AAD9WP10-F1
#
_entry.id   AF-A0AAD9WP10-F1
#
_cell.length_a   1.000
_cell.length_b   1.000
_cell.length_c   1.000
_cell.angle_alpha   90.00
_cell.angle_beta   90.00
_cell.angle_gamma   90.00
#
_symmetry.space_group_name_H-M   'P 1'
#
loop_
_entity.id
_entity.type
_entity.pdbx_description
1 polymer ?
#
loop_
_entity_poly.entity_id
_entity_poly.type
_entity_poly.pdbx_seq_one_letter_code
_entity_poly.pdbx_strand_id
1 'polypeptide(L)'
;MAVAVRCSVGFKFLPTDRELVGYYLFNKIFIKSESFNDAEQVLVKECDLYGSQEPWQIWELYGGDYLEESQALHLFTRRKKASVNGSRISRKVGSGTWAGEDCGEKIVAGNVVGCKKRFRYENQDSPHNGAWIMHELAIDSKALGLHDQDIVVCRLKKNLFVGHKKRVQPGNSEPSTSLASDHLSHTT
;
A
#
# COMPACT_ATOMS: atom_id res chain seq x y z
N MET A 1 23.85 -9.03 11.40
CA MET A 1 23.41 -10.34 11.93
C MET A 1 21.90 -10.37 11.85
N ALA A 2 21.30 -11.40 11.24
CA ALA A 2 19.85 -11.56 11.22
C ALA A 2 19.41 -12.08 12.59
N VAL A 3 18.56 -11.34 13.30
CA VAL A 3 18.02 -11.80 14.57
C VAL A 3 16.82 -12.72 14.29
N ALA A 4 16.95 -13.98 14.69
CA ALA A 4 15.89 -14.97 14.57
C ALA A 4 14.98 -14.87 15.80
N VAL A 5 13.80 -14.30 15.60
CA VAL A 5 12.80 -14.14 16.64
C VAL A 5 11.95 -15.40 16.70
N ARG A 6 12.03 -16.12 17.81
CA ARG A 6 11.25 -17.34 18.04
C ARG A 6 9.83 -16.95 18.47
N CYS A 7 8.96 -16.71 17.49
CA CYS A 7 7.52 -16.72 17.74
C CYS A 7 7.00 -18.16 17.78
N SER A 8 6.01 -18.43 18.63
CA SER A 8 5.30 -19.70 18.61
C SER A 8 4.61 -19.91 17.26
N VAL A 9 4.51 -21.17 16.83
CA VAL A 9 3.73 -21.54 15.64
C VAL A 9 2.31 -21.01 15.81
N GLY A 10 1.84 -20.23 14.83
CA GLY A 10 0.51 -19.60 14.85
C GLY A 10 0.47 -18.15 15.33
N PHE A 11 1.57 -17.57 15.83
CA PHE A 11 1.62 -16.14 16.09
C PHE A 11 1.51 -15.34 14.78
N LYS A 12 0.61 -14.36 14.76
CA LYS A 12 0.40 -13.45 13.63
C LYS A 12 0.49 -12.01 14.12
N PHE A 13 1.30 -11.22 13.44
CA PHE A 13 1.33 -9.79 13.70
C PHE A 13 0.15 -9.11 13.02
N LEU A 14 -0.85 -8.73 13.81
CA LEU A 14 -2.10 -8.11 13.36
C LEU A 14 -2.39 -6.84 14.17
N PRO A 15 -1.49 -5.83 14.13
CA PRO A 15 -1.67 -4.64 14.95
C PRO A 15 -2.85 -3.82 14.44
N THR A 16 -3.62 -3.28 15.37
CA THR A 16 -4.64 -2.26 15.10
C THR A 16 -4.00 -0.93 14.71
N ASP A 17 -4.78 -0.03 14.11
CA ASP A 17 -4.32 1.32 13.78
C ASP A 17 -3.88 2.09 15.04
N ARG A 18 -4.54 1.83 16.17
CA ARG A 18 -4.21 2.45 17.46
C ARG A 18 -2.87 1.96 18.00
N GLU A 19 -2.58 0.66 17.90
CA GLU A 19 -1.29 0.09 18.32
C GLU A 19 -0.15 0.58 17.41
N LEU A 20 -0.37 0.63 16.10
CA LEU A 20 0.64 1.16 15.17
C LEU A 20 0.99 2.61 15.45
N VAL A 21 0.00 3.46 15.73
CA VAL A 21 0.25 4.89 16.00
C VAL A 21 0.75 5.11 17.43
N GLY A 22 -0.01 4.62 18.43
CA GLY A 22 0.22 4.94 19.83
C GLY A 22 1.36 4.18 20.50
N TYR A 23 1.75 3.02 19.95
CA TYR A 23 2.88 2.24 20.46
C TYR A 23 4.06 2.28 19.48
N TYR A 24 3.91 1.71 18.28
CA TYR A 24 5.05 1.54 17.37
C TYR A 24 5.59 2.88 16.85
N LEU A 25 4.75 3.71 16.25
CA LEU A 25 5.20 4.98 15.68
C LEU A 25 5.57 5.99 16.77
N PHE A 26 4.80 6.06 17.86
CA PHE A 26 5.11 6.92 18.99
C PHE A 26 6.48 6.61 19.59
N ASN A 27 6.75 5.33 19.92
CA ASN A 27 8.04 4.92 20.48
C ASN A 27 9.18 5.17 19.49
N LYS A 28 8.94 4.92 18.20
CA LYS A 28 9.93 5.17 17.13
C LYS A 28 10.37 6.63 17.07
N ILE A 29 9.44 7.57 17.23
CA ILE A 29 9.71 8.99 17.14
C ILE A 29 10.27 9.55 18.46
N PHE A 30 9.68 9.20 19.61
CA PHE A 30 9.91 9.93 20.86
C PHE A 30 10.81 9.25 21.87
N ILE A 31 10.87 7.91 21.88
CA ILE A 31 11.58 7.15 22.93
C ILE A 31 12.95 6.65 22.42
N LYS A 32 13.24 6.80 21.11
CA LYS A 32 14.37 6.21 20.36
C LYS A 32 14.27 4.68 20.25
N SER A 33 14.70 4.14 19.11
CA SER A 33 14.48 2.74 18.71
C SER A 33 15.13 1.68 19.62
N GLU A 34 16.02 2.09 20.54
CA GLU A 34 16.62 1.19 21.53
C GLU A 34 15.59 0.63 22.54
N SER A 35 14.37 1.15 22.53
CA SER A 35 13.25 0.59 23.31
C SER A 35 12.59 -0.62 22.67
N PHE A 36 12.80 -0.87 21.38
CA PHE A 36 12.28 -2.08 20.76
C PHE A 36 13.23 -3.24 21.00
N ASN A 37 12.71 -4.30 21.61
CA ASN A 37 13.45 -5.54 21.66
C ASN A 37 13.62 -6.12 20.24
N ASP A 38 14.52 -7.10 20.11
CA ASP A 38 14.80 -7.72 18.82
C ASP A 38 13.56 -8.29 18.13
N ALA A 39 12.56 -8.75 18.89
CA ALA A 39 11.29 -9.23 18.36
C ALA A 39 10.47 -8.11 17.72
N GLU A 40 10.37 -6.96 18.37
CA GLU A 40 9.59 -5.84 17.84
C GLU A 40 10.23 -5.23 16.58
N GLN A 41 11.56 -5.21 16.51
CA GLN A 41 12.31 -4.77 15.33
C GLN A 41 12.05 -5.65 14.11
N VAL A 42 11.64 -6.92 14.30
CA VAL A 42 11.26 -7.76 13.14
C VAL A 42 9.81 -7.60 12.71
N LEU A 43 8.94 -7.02 13.53
CA LEU A 43 7.52 -6.86 13.22
C LEU A 43 7.25 -5.66 12.31
N VAL A 44 8.00 -4.57 12.50
CA VAL A 44 7.93 -3.35 11.66
C VAL A 44 9.32 -3.02 11.13
N LYS A 45 9.53 -3.15 9.82
CA LYS A 45 10.85 -2.98 9.18
C LYS A 45 11.08 -1.56 8.72
N GLU A 46 12.34 -1.16 8.53
CA GLU A 46 12.68 0.11 7.88
C GLU A 46 12.74 -0.07 6.37
N CYS A 47 12.00 0.76 5.61
CA CYS A 47 12.05 0.78 4.15
C CYS A 47 11.64 2.15 3.58
N ASP A 48 12.33 2.62 2.55
CA ASP A 48 11.94 3.84 1.84
C ASP A 48 10.83 3.55 0.80
N LEU A 49 9.57 3.78 1.19
CA LEU A 49 8.39 3.63 0.33
C LEU A 49 8.18 4.80 -0.63
N TYR A 50 9.03 5.83 -0.55
CA TYR A 50 9.07 6.97 -1.46
C TYR A 50 10.40 7.01 -2.25
N GLY A 51 11.09 5.86 -2.28
CA GLY A 51 12.41 5.68 -2.87
C GLY A 51 12.37 5.07 -4.27
N SER A 52 13.44 4.39 -4.65
CA SER A 52 13.62 3.80 -5.99
C SER A 52 13.07 2.38 -6.13
N GLN A 53 12.76 1.68 -5.04
CA GLN A 53 12.26 0.31 -5.09
C GLN A 53 10.74 0.30 -5.32
N GLU A 54 10.32 -0.58 -6.22
CA GLU A 54 8.91 -0.75 -6.55
C GLU A 54 8.16 -1.56 -5.47
N PRO A 55 6.83 -1.38 -5.33
CA PRO A 55 6.08 -2.04 -4.26
C PRO A 55 6.17 -3.57 -4.25
N TRP A 56 6.22 -4.22 -5.41
CA TRP A 56 6.34 -5.68 -5.50
C TRP A 56 7.75 -6.17 -5.12
N GLN A 57 8.78 -5.38 -5.40
CA GLN A 57 10.16 -5.69 -5.01
C GLN A 57 10.29 -5.61 -3.48
N ILE A 58 9.72 -4.56 -2.88
CA ILE A 58 9.66 -4.41 -1.42
C ILE A 58 8.86 -5.59 -0.81
N TRP A 59 7.74 -5.94 -1.43
CA TRP A 59 6.93 -7.07 -0.98
C TRP A 59 7.70 -8.38 -0.95
N GLU A 60 8.38 -8.73 -2.03
CA GLU A 60 9.23 -9.93 -2.12
C GLU A 60 10.39 -9.88 -1.10
N LEU A 61 11.10 -8.75 -1.04
CA LEU A 61 12.27 -8.54 -0.19
C LEU A 61 11.99 -8.78 1.29
N TYR A 62 10.83 -8.34 1.78
CA TYR A 62 10.44 -8.49 3.19
C TYR A 62 9.54 -9.69 3.45
N GLY A 63 9.46 -10.64 2.52
CA GLY A 63 8.74 -11.90 2.72
C GLY A 63 7.23 -11.76 2.71
N GLY A 64 6.70 -10.77 2.00
CA GLY A 64 5.26 -10.56 1.85
C GLY A 64 4.55 -11.78 1.24
N ASP A 65 5.19 -12.56 0.38
CA ASP A 65 4.58 -13.75 -0.22
C ASP A 65 4.33 -14.90 0.77
N TYR A 66 4.89 -14.82 1.98
CA TYR A 66 4.59 -15.75 3.08
C TYR A 66 3.45 -15.25 3.98
N LEU A 67 2.90 -14.07 3.72
CA LEU A 67 1.79 -13.50 4.47
C LEU A 67 0.45 -14.01 3.94
N GLU A 68 -0.50 -14.21 4.85
CA GLU A 68 -1.89 -14.46 4.46
C GLU A 68 -2.51 -13.22 3.80
N GLU A 69 -3.58 -13.41 3.03
CA GLU A 69 -4.25 -12.35 2.28
C GLU A 69 -4.74 -11.17 3.15
N SER A 70 -5.10 -11.44 4.41
CA SER A 70 -5.49 -10.41 5.39
C SER A 70 -4.32 -9.66 6.02
N GLN A 71 -3.09 -10.15 5.86
CA GLN A 71 -1.89 -9.58 6.46
C GLN A 71 -1.24 -8.54 5.52
N ALA A 72 -0.36 -7.74 6.11
CA ALA A 72 0.37 -6.69 5.41
C ALA A 72 1.80 -6.61 5.92
N LEU A 73 2.70 -6.13 5.07
CA LEU A 73 4.01 -5.68 5.53
C LEU A 73 3.84 -4.38 6.29
N HIS A 74 4.47 -4.30 7.46
CA HIS A 74 4.50 -3.10 8.28
C HIS A 74 5.88 -2.47 8.17
N LEU A 75 5.93 -1.23 7.68
CA LEU A 75 7.17 -0.56 7.30
C LEU A 75 7.21 0.84 7.90
N PHE A 76 8.27 1.15 8.65
CA PHE A 76 8.64 2.53 8.91
C PHE A 76 9.25 3.13 7.64
N THR A 77 8.82 4.36 7.34
CA THR A 77 9.35 5.13 6.22
C THR A 77 9.42 6.60 6.57
N ARG A 78 10.28 7.34 5.86
CA ARG A 78 10.38 8.79 6.00
C ARG A 78 9.72 9.46 4.80
N ARG A 79 8.78 10.36 5.08
CA ARG A 79 8.18 11.23 4.07
C ARG A 79 9.25 12.15 3.49
N LYS A 80 9.35 12.17 2.17
CA LYS A 80 10.27 13.05 1.44
C LYS A 80 9.54 14.29 0.94
N LYS A 81 10.01 15.49 1.29
CA LYS A 81 9.48 16.73 0.70
C LYS A 81 9.81 16.78 -0.80
N ALA A 82 8.85 17.26 -1.61
CA ALA A 82 9.03 17.44 -3.05
C ALA A 82 10.02 18.58 -3.39
N SER A 83 10.22 19.51 -2.46
CA SER A 83 11.18 20.62 -2.56
C SER A 83 11.69 21.01 -1.18
N VAL A 84 12.89 21.60 -1.10
CA VAL A 84 13.57 21.94 0.17
C VAL A 84 12.68 22.78 1.11
N ASN A 85 12.01 23.79 0.56
CA ASN A 85 11.14 24.70 1.31
C ASN A 85 9.64 24.37 1.20
N GLY A 86 9.28 23.24 0.57
CA GLY A 86 7.89 22.87 0.32
C GLY A 86 7.27 22.07 1.46
N SER A 87 5.95 22.19 1.61
CA SER A 87 5.14 21.31 2.49
C SER A 87 4.65 20.06 1.76
N ARG A 88 4.68 20.06 0.42
CA ARG A 88 4.20 18.93 -0.39
C ARG A 88 5.15 17.74 -0.26
N ILE A 89 4.62 16.59 0.10
CA ILE A 89 5.36 15.32 0.13
C ILE A 89 5.41 14.73 -1.28
N SER A 90 6.59 14.29 -1.70
CA SER A 90 6.79 13.50 -2.91
C SER A 90 6.09 12.17 -2.75
N ARG A 91 5.34 11.78 -3.77
CA ARG A 91 4.65 10.48 -3.83
C ARG A 91 5.25 9.55 -4.87
N LYS A 92 6.40 9.90 -5.45
CA LYS A 92 7.10 9.03 -6.39
C LYS A 92 7.63 7.78 -5.67
N VAL A 93 7.55 6.64 -6.35
CA VAL A 93 8.10 5.36 -5.89
C VAL A 93 8.54 4.58 -7.12
N GLY A 94 9.83 4.24 -7.20
CA GLY A 94 10.43 3.68 -8.40
C GLY A 94 10.11 4.51 -9.65
N SER A 95 9.50 3.86 -10.63
CA SER A 95 8.99 4.45 -11.87
C SER A 95 7.53 4.92 -11.79
N GLY A 96 6.83 4.61 -10.70
CA GLY A 96 5.42 4.97 -10.48
C GLY A 96 5.18 6.06 -9.44
N THR A 97 3.94 6.14 -8.98
CA THR A 97 3.50 7.09 -7.95
C THR A 97 2.46 6.49 -7.01
N TRP A 98 2.45 6.92 -5.76
CA TRP A 98 1.35 6.70 -4.82
C TRP A 98 0.26 7.75 -5.04
N ALA A 99 -0.88 7.33 -5.60
CA ALA A 99 -2.07 8.16 -5.75
C ALA A 99 -2.92 8.07 -4.48
N GLY A 100 -3.31 9.21 -3.90
CA GLY A 100 -4.14 9.24 -2.69
C GLY A 100 -5.60 8.97 -3.02
N GLU A 101 -6.25 8.08 -2.28
CA GLU A 101 -7.65 7.67 -2.50
C GLU A 101 -8.63 8.28 -1.49
N ASP A 102 -8.13 8.84 -0.38
CA ASP A 102 -8.95 9.46 0.66
C ASP A 102 -8.34 10.76 1.22
N CYS A 103 -9.12 11.48 2.03
CA CYS A 103 -8.66 12.65 2.77
C CYS A 103 -7.96 12.30 4.09
N GLY A 104 -8.05 11.03 4.50
CA GLY A 104 -7.54 10.49 5.76
C GLY A 104 -8.60 10.31 6.84
N GLU A 105 -8.42 9.27 7.64
CA GLU A 105 -9.24 8.90 8.80
C GLU A 105 -8.49 9.27 10.09
N LYS A 106 -9.17 9.92 11.05
CA LYS A 106 -8.59 10.26 12.35
C LYS A 106 -8.43 9.00 13.21
N ILE A 107 -7.26 8.86 13.83
CA ILE A 107 -6.96 7.81 14.80
C ILE A 107 -6.76 8.46 16.17
N VAL A 108 -7.36 7.88 17.20
CA VAL A 108 -7.16 8.27 18.60
C VAL A 108 -6.67 7.06 19.37
N ALA A 109 -5.46 7.14 19.92
CA ALA A 109 -4.81 6.11 20.72
C ALA A 109 -4.37 6.70 22.06
N GLY A 110 -5.25 6.66 23.06
CA GLY A 110 -5.03 7.36 24.32
C GLY A 110 -4.94 8.86 24.11
N ASN A 111 -3.83 9.46 24.51
CA ASN A 111 -3.51 10.88 24.28
C ASN A 111 -2.85 11.17 22.92
N VAL A 112 -2.54 10.13 22.12
CA VAL A 112 -1.94 10.30 20.80
C VAL A 112 -3.02 10.40 19.74
N VAL A 113 -2.98 11.49 18.97
CA VAL A 113 -3.83 11.68 17.78
C VAL A 113 -3.00 11.42 16.54
N GLY A 114 -3.56 10.69 15.59
CA GLY A 114 -2.95 10.42 14.29
C GLY A 114 -3.97 10.44 13.16
N CYS A 115 -3.47 10.15 11.96
CA CYS A 115 -4.29 9.98 10.76
C CYS A 115 -3.82 8.77 9.95
N LYS A 116 -4.76 8.07 9.31
CA LYS A 116 -4.49 7.03 8.33
C LYS A 116 -4.97 7.50 6.97
N LYS A 117 -4.09 7.44 5.97
CA LYS A 117 -4.42 7.76 4.58
C LYS A 117 -4.20 6.55 3.69
N ARG A 118 -5.06 6.39 2.69
CA ARG A 118 -4.97 5.31 1.72
C ARG A 118 -4.37 5.80 0.40
N PHE A 119 -3.45 5.00 -0.13
CA PHE A 119 -2.83 5.23 -1.42
C PHE A 119 -2.87 3.97 -2.27
N ARG A 120 -2.98 4.17 -3.58
CA ARG A 120 -2.87 3.14 -4.60
C ARG A 120 -1.65 3.42 -5.47
N TYR A 121 -0.87 2.40 -5.78
CA TYR A 121 0.25 2.53 -6.73
C TYR A 121 -0.29 2.71 -8.15
N GLU A 122 0.26 3.67 -8.88
CA GLU A 122 -0.08 3.95 -10.26
C GLU A 122 1.18 4.02 -11.13
N ASN A 123 1.13 3.27 -12.24
CA ASN A 123 2.10 3.28 -13.32
C ASN A 123 1.45 2.60 -14.53
N GLN A 124 0.99 3.38 -15.52
CA GLN A 124 0.23 2.85 -16.66
C GLN A 124 1.03 1.87 -17.54
N ASP A 125 2.36 1.95 -17.49
CA ASP A 125 3.26 1.10 -18.27
C ASP A 125 3.64 -0.20 -17.54
N SER A 126 3.13 -0.41 -16.32
CA SER A 126 3.44 -1.57 -15.49
C SER A 126 2.25 -2.52 -15.34
N PRO A 127 2.45 -3.85 -15.40
CA PRO A 127 1.40 -4.82 -15.05
C PRO A 127 0.97 -4.73 -13.58
N HIS A 128 1.74 -4.04 -12.74
CA HIS A 128 1.40 -3.79 -11.34
C HIS A 128 0.58 -2.52 -11.11
N ASN A 129 0.14 -1.84 -12.18
CA ASN A 129 -0.72 -0.66 -12.08
C ASN A 129 -1.96 -0.94 -11.22
N GLY A 130 -2.14 -0.18 -10.14
CA GLY A 130 -3.25 -0.35 -9.21
C GLY A 130 -3.18 -1.59 -8.31
N ALA A 131 -2.18 -2.47 -8.49
CA ALA A 131 -2.10 -3.78 -7.82
C ALA A 131 -1.62 -3.69 -6.36
N TRP A 132 -1.22 -2.51 -5.89
CA TRP A 132 -0.64 -2.30 -4.56
C TRP A 132 -1.34 -1.18 -3.83
N ILE A 133 -1.66 -1.44 -2.56
CA ILE A 133 -2.23 -0.47 -1.62
C ILE A 133 -1.23 -0.19 -0.51
N MET A 134 -1.06 1.08 -0.20
CA MET A 134 -0.39 1.55 1.00
C MET A 134 -1.39 2.26 1.91
N HIS A 135 -1.45 1.86 3.18
CA HIS A 135 -2.04 2.71 4.22
C HIS A 135 -0.90 3.38 4.99
N GLU A 136 -0.82 4.69 4.93
CA GLU A 136 0.14 5.50 5.68
C GLU A 136 -0.51 5.97 6.97
N LEU A 137 0.08 5.65 8.12
CA LEU A 137 -0.35 6.11 9.43
C LEU A 137 0.69 7.08 9.99
N ALA A 138 0.24 8.27 10.40
CA ALA A 138 1.10 9.33 10.91
C ALA A 138 0.55 9.90 12.21
N ILE A 139 1.44 10.29 13.13
CA ILE A 139 1.08 11.10 14.30
C ILE A 139 0.79 12.53 13.85
N ASP A 140 -0.26 13.13 14.39
CA ASP A 140 -0.52 14.56 14.26
C ASP A 140 0.40 15.32 15.21
N SER A 141 1.61 15.64 14.72
CA SER A 141 2.62 16.37 15.50
C SER A 141 2.12 17.74 15.97
N LYS A 142 1.22 18.38 15.21
CA LYS A 142 0.66 19.70 15.54
C LYS A 142 -0.29 19.61 16.72
N ALA A 143 -1.10 18.55 16.79
CA ALA A 143 -1.95 18.28 17.95
C ALA A 143 -1.15 18.08 19.26
N LEU A 144 0.14 17.72 19.14
CA LEU A 144 1.07 17.58 20.26
C LEU A 144 1.95 18.81 20.50
N GLY A 145 1.79 19.89 19.70
CA GLY A 145 2.64 21.09 19.79
C GLY A 145 4.10 20.86 19.34
N LEU A 146 4.34 19.85 18.50
CA LEU A 146 5.65 19.43 18.06
C LEU A 146 5.92 19.84 16.61
N HIS A 147 7.21 19.92 16.25
CA HIS A 147 7.63 20.07 14.86
C HIS A 147 7.17 18.87 14.02
N ASP A 148 6.88 19.13 12.74
CA ASP A 148 6.45 18.13 11.76
C ASP A 148 7.43 16.94 11.76
N GLN A 149 6.92 15.77 12.08
CA GLN A 149 7.66 14.51 12.00
C GLN A 149 7.53 13.92 10.60
N ASP A 150 8.66 13.51 10.03
CA ASP A 150 8.74 12.90 8.71
C ASP A 150 8.58 11.37 8.76
N ILE A 151 8.78 10.75 9.92
CA ILE A 151 8.62 9.30 10.10
C ILE A 151 7.14 8.94 10.19
N VAL A 152 6.75 7.92 9.43
CA VAL A 152 5.42 7.32 9.44
C VAL A 152 5.53 5.80 9.45
N VAL A 153 4.43 5.12 9.79
CA VAL A 153 4.33 3.67 9.64
C VAL A 153 3.32 3.34 8.54
N CYS A 154 3.69 2.44 7.64
CA CYS A 154 2.91 2.08 6.48
C CYS A 154 2.52 0.60 6.53
N ARG A 155 1.32 0.28 6.07
CA ARG A 155 0.92 -1.07 5.67
C ARG A 155 0.97 -1.20 4.16
N LEU A 156 1.82 -2.06 3.63
CA LEU A 156 1.85 -2.42 2.22
C LEU A 156 1.13 -3.75 2.00
N LYS A 157 0.22 -3.80 1.03
CA LYS A 157 -0.55 -5.01 0.69
C LYS A 157 -0.94 -5.08 -0.79
N LYS A 158 -1.22 -6.30 -1.27
CA LYS A 158 -1.79 -6.55 -2.61
C LYS A 158 -3.21 -5.98 -2.69
N ASN A 159 -3.56 -5.42 -3.84
CA ASN A 159 -4.91 -4.93 -4.14
C ASN A 159 -5.73 -6.03 -4.82
N LEU A 160 -6.62 -6.66 -4.06
CA LEU A 160 -7.41 -7.81 -4.51
C LEU A 160 -8.45 -7.44 -5.58
N PHE A 161 -8.80 -6.15 -5.71
CA PHE A 161 -9.80 -5.69 -6.68
C PHE A 161 -9.29 -5.61 -8.13
N VAL A 162 -7.97 -5.67 -8.37
CA VAL A 162 -7.42 -5.63 -9.74
C VAL A 162 -7.60 -6.97 -10.46
N GLY A 163 -7.71 -8.09 -9.74
CA GLY A 163 -7.87 -9.43 -10.31
C GLY A 163 -9.28 -9.77 -10.84
N HIS A 164 -10.31 -8.98 -10.51
CA HIS A 164 -11.70 -9.31 -10.86
C HIS A 164 -12.24 -8.62 -12.11
N LYS A 165 -11.48 -7.74 -12.77
CA LYS A 165 -11.82 -7.29 -14.12
C LYS A 165 -11.42 -8.39 -15.11
N LYS A 166 -12.31 -9.37 -15.31
CA LYS A 166 -12.23 -10.30 -16.44
C LYS A 166 -11.95 -9.50 -17.70
N ARG A 167 -10.86 -9.87 -18.37
CA ARG A 167 -10.50 -9.47 -19.73
C ARG A 167 -11.74 -9.69 -20.62
N VAL A 168 -12.47 -8.63 -20.95
CA VAL A 168 -13.45 -8.67 -22.04
C VAL A 168 -12.60 -8.89 -23.29
N GLN A 169 -12.61 -10.10 -23.82
CA GLN A 169 -12.03 -10.34 -25.14
C GLN A 169 -12.89 -9.55 -26.14
N PRO A 170 -12.29 -8.77 -27.05
CA PRO A 170 -13.06 -8.27 -28.19
C PRO A 170 -13.50 -9.49 -29.00
N GLY A 171 -14.81 -9.72 -29.05
CA GLY A 171 -15.39 -10.80 -29.84
C GLY A 171 -15.03 -10.59 -31.31
N ASN A 172 -14.46 -11.64 -31.92
CA ASN A 172 -14.32 -11.73 -33.35
C ASN A 172 -15.71 -11.62 -33.98
N SER A 173 -15.96 -10.55 -34.72
CA SER A 173 -17.04 -10.49 -35.70
C SER A 173 -16.59 -11.27 -36.93
N GLU A 174 -17.06 -12.50 -37.10
CA GLU A 174 -17.05 -13.16 -38.41
C GLU A 174 -18.20 -12.59 -39.26
N PRO A 175 -17.98 -12.40 -40.58
CA PRO A 175 -18.98 -11.85 -41.48
C PRO A 175 -20.02 -12.91 -41.82
N SER A 176 -21.30 -12.57 -41.64
CA SER A 176 -22.44 -13.35 -42.09
C SER A 176 -22.48 -13.40 -43.62
N THR A 177 -22.24 -14.58 -44.19
CA THR A 177 -22.53 -14.90 -45.58
C THR A 177 -24.04 -15.00 -45.77
N SER A 178 -24.60 -14.12 -46.61
CA SER A 178 -26.00 -14.16 -47.02
C SER A 178 -26.24 -15.31 -48.01
N LEU A 179 -26.98 -16.34 -47.58
CA LEU A 179 -27.56 -17.33 -48.47
C LEU A 179 -28.91 -16.83 -48.99
N ALA A 180 -29.05 -16.89 -50.31
CA ALA A 180 -30.22 -16.53 -51.09
C ALA A 180 -31.47 -17.32 -50.70
N SER A 181 -32.64 -16.73 -50.90
CA SER A 181 -33.87 -17.47 -51.18
C SER A 181 -34.77 -16.64 -52.08
N ASP A 182 -35.17 -17.31 -53.14
CA ASP A 182 -36.00 -16.88 -54.26
C ASP A 182 -37.37 -16.34 -53.83
N HIS A 183 -37.92 -15.40 -54.62
CA HIS A 183 -39.35 -15.38 -54.85
C HIS A 183 -39.74 -14.74 -56.20
N LEU A 184 -40.33 -15.60 -57.04
CA LEU A 184 -41.47 -15.41 -57.94
C LEU A 184 -41.37 -14.44 -59.15
N SER A 185 -41.49 -15.02 -60.35
CA SER A 185 -42.57 -14.62 -61.27
C SER A 185 -42.88 -15.72 -62.29
N HIS A 186 -44.13 -16.19 -62.30
CA HIS A 186 -44.77 -16.79 -63.47
C HIS A 186 -46.30 -16.68 -63.37
N THR A 187 -46.92 -16.65 -64.56
CA THR A 187 -48.36 -16.55 -64.91
C THR A 187 -48.93 -15.13 -64.88
N THR A 188 -49.63 -14.63 -65.90
CA THR A 188 -49.94 -15.04 -67.29
C THR A 188 -50.34 -13.75 -68.01
#